data_AF-A0A3C0JJW4-F1
#
_entry.id   AF-A0A3C0JJW4-F1
#
_cell.length_a   1.000
_cell.length_b   1.000
_cell.length_c   1.000
_cell.angle_alpha   90.00
_cell.angle_beta   90.00
_cell.angle_gamma   90.00
#
_symmetry.space_group_name_H-M   'P 1'
#
loop_
_entity.id
_entity.type
_entity.pdbx_description
1 polymer ?
#
loop_
_entity_poly.entity_id
_entity_poly.type
_entity_poly.pdbx_seq_one_letter_code
_entity_poly.pdbx_strand_id
1 'polypeptide(L)' 'RKLGISKWDAEKQSLAYHEGHGGYSRGTYLAKSWLQRVAKKVAANAKRYGAQLKSCESTLDSGWSIWPF' A
#
# COMPACT_ATOMS: atom_id res chain seq x y z
N ARG A 1 3.16 17.10 4.57
CA ARG A 1 2.58 16.11 3.63
C ARG A 1 2.10 16.87 2.39
N LYS A 2 2.57 16.55 1.17
CA LYS A 2 2.27 17.35 -0.04
C LYS A 2 0.89 17.08 -0.67
N LEU A 3 0.43 15.82 -0.64
CA LEU A 3 -0.85 15.41 -1.24
C LEU A 3 -1.94 15.06 -0.22
N GLY A 4 -1.69 15.19 1.09
CA GLY A 4 -2.66 14.82 2.13
C GLY A 4 -3.00 13.32 2.23
N ILE A 5 -2.40 12.46 1.40
CA ILE A 5 -2.72 11.02 1.35
C ILE A 5 -2.33 10.35 2.68
N SER A 6 -3.26 9.55 3.23
CA SER A 6 -3.02 8.75 4.43
C SER A 6 -1.94 7.70 4.15
N LYS A 7 -1.07 7.41 5.13
CA LYS A 7 -0.11 6.30 5.03
C LYS A 7 -0.82 4.93 4.85
N TRP A 8 -2.09 4.85 5.26
CA TRP A 8 -2.91 3.65 5.21
C TRP A 8 -3.78 3.54 3.96
N ASP A 9 -3.76 4.54 3.07
CA ASP A 9 -4.52 4.54 1.82
C ASP A 9 -3.62 4.02 0.68
N ALA A 10 -3.44 2.71 0.63
CA ALA A 10 -2.53 2.05 -0.31
C ALA A 10 -2.87 2.33 -1.78
N GLU A 11 -4.15 2.49 -2.12
CA GLU A 11 -4.59 2.83 -3.48
C GLU A 11 -4.03 4.18 -3.90
N LYS A 12 -4.31 5.23 -3.12
CA LYS A 12 -3.86 6.58 -3.44
C LYS A 12 -2.33 6.72 -3.35
N GLN A 13 -1.69 5.99 -2.43
CA GLN A 13 -0.23 5.92 -2.36
C GLN A 13 0.36 5.34 -3.64
N SER A 14 -0.19 4.24 -4.17
CA SER A 14 0.27 3.66 -5.43
C SER A 14 0.06 4.58 -6.62
N LEU A 15 -1.09 5.26 -6.70
CA LEU A 15 -1.35 6.23 -7.76
C LEU A 15 -0.38 7.41 -7.69
N ALA A 16 -0.12 7.94 -6.49
CA ALA A 16 0.80 9.05 -6.30
C ALA A 16 2.27 8.68 -6.53
N TYR A 17 2.65 7.45 -6.20
CA TYR A 17 3.97 6.90 -6.50
C TYR A 17 4.21 6.81 -8.00
N HIS A 18 3.21 6.30 -8.75
CA HIS A 18 3.34 6.12 -10.19
C HIS A 18 3.32 7.44 -10.97
N GLU A 19 2.39 8.34 -10.65
CA GLU A 19 2.21 9.60 -11.37
C GLU A 19 3.11 10.73 -10.85
N GLY A 20 3.76 10.52 -9.70
CA GLY A 20 4.39 11.57 -8.91
C GLY A 20 3.39 12.57 -8.33
N HIS A 21 3.88 13.50 -7.50
CA HIS A 21 3.02 14.48 -6.84
C HIS A 21 2.23 15.38 -7.81
N GLY A 22 2.88 15.84 -8.89
CA GLY A 22 2.25 16.72 -9.86
C GLY A 22 1.22 16.00 -10.73
N GLY A 23 1.55 14.80 -11.24
CA GLY A 23 0.64 14.01 -12.07
C GLY A 23 -0.60 13.57 -11.28
N TYR A 24 -0.40 13.10 -10.05
CA TYR A 24 -1.50 12.72 -9.17
C TYR A 24 -2.44 13.89 -8.87
N SER A 25 -1.88 15.07 -8.51
CA SER A 25 -2.68 16.28 -8.25
C SER A 25 -3.50 16.72 -9.48
N ARG A 26 -2.94 16.56 -10.68
CA ARG A 26 -3.64 16.82 -11.96
C ARG A 26 -4.59 15.70 -12.39
N GLY A 27 -4.65 14.58 -11.67
CA GLY A 27 -5.54 13.47 -12.01
C GLY A 27 -5.14 12.68 -13.26
N THR A 28 -3.87 12.65 -13.66
CA THR A 28 -3.44 11.99 -14.92
C THR A 28 -3.68 10.47 -14.93
N TYR A 29 -3.82 9.85 -13.75
CA TYR A 29 -4.22 8.44 -13.61
C TYR A 29 -5.66 8.16 -14.07
N LEU A 30 -6.53 9.17 -14.15
CA LEU A 30 -7.93 9.00 -14.58
C LEU A 30 -8.01 8.55 -16.04
N ALA A 31 -7.05 8.96 -16.88
CA ALA A 31 -6.94 8.52 -18.27
C ALA A 31 -6.30 7.12 -18.42
N LYS A 32 -5.79 6.53 -17.33
CA LYS A 32 -5.06 5.26 -17.32
C LYS A 32 -5.87 4.18 -16.60
N SER A 33 -6.86 3.63 -17.28
CA SER A 33 -7.74 2.59 -16.69
C SER A 33 -6.96 1.38 -16.17
N TRP A 34 -5.84 1.02 -16.81
CA TRP A 34 -4.97 -0.05 -16.33
C TRP A 34 -4.33 0.28 -14.98
N LEU A 35 -3.92 1.52 -14.76
CA LEU A 35 -3.28 1.97 -13.53
C LEU A 35 -4.28 1.97 -12.36
N GLN A 36 -5.51 2.43 -12.61
CA GLN A 36 -6.58 2.37 -11.61
C GLN A 36 -6.87 0.91 -11.18
N ARG A 37 -6.90 -0.02 -12.13
CA ARG A 37 -7.07 -1.45 -11.81
C ARG A 37 -5.92 -2.00 -10.97
N VAL A 38 -4.68 -1.65 -11.32
CA VAL A 38 -3.49 -2.06 -10.54
C VAL A 38 -3.53 -1.47 -9.15
N ALA A 39 -3.85 -0.19 -8.99
CA ALA A 39 -3.93 0.46 -7.68
C ALA A 39 -4.99 -0.19 -6.77
N LYS A 40 -6.16 -0.56 -7.33
CA LYS A 40 -7.18 -1.34 -6.61
C LYS A 40 -6.67 -2.72 -6.19
N LYS A 41 -5.91 -3.41 -7.05
CA LYS A 41 -5.26 -4.69 -6.70
C LYS A 41 -4.25 -4.52 -5.56
N VAL A 42 -3.46 -3.45 -5.57
CA VAL A 42 -2.53 -3.14 -4.48
C VAL A 42 -3.28 -2.91 -3.17
N ALA A 43 -4.39 -2.16 -3.18
CA ALA A 43 -5.20 -1.95 -1.98
C ALA A 43 -5.80 -3.25 -1.43
N ALA A 44 -6.28 -4.14 -2.30
CA ALA A 44 -6.78 -5.45 -1.91
C ALA A 44 -5.67 -6.31 -1.27
N ASN A 45 -4.47 -6.30 -1.85
CA ASN A 45 -3.31 -6.99 -1.30
C ASN A 45 -2.88 -6.41 0.05
N ALA A 46 -2.86 -5.08 0.19
CA ALA A 46 -2.53 -4.42 1.44
C ALA A 46 -3.50 -4.82 2.58
N LYS A 47 -4.80 -4.90 2.28
CA LYS A 47 -5.80 -5.41 3.24
C LYS A 47 -5.54 -6.87 3.61
N ARG A 48 -5.26 -7.72 2.62
CA ARG A 48 -4.96 -9.14 2.83
C ARG A 48 -3.74 -9.33 3.72
N TYR A 49 -2.62 -8.69 3.37
CA TYR A 49 -1.38 -8.79 4.15
C TYR A 49 -1.54 -8.17 5.53
N GLY A 50 -2.28 -7.07 5.68
CA GLY A 50 -2.59 -6.51 6.99
C GLY A 50 -3.39 -7.46 7.88
N ALA A 51 -4.32 -8.23 7.32
CA ALA A 51 -5.04 -9.26 8.07
C ALA A 51 -4.15 -10.46 8.42
N GLN A 52 -3.31 -10.90 7.47
CA GLN A 52 -2.37 -12.01 7.69
C GLN A 52 -1.34 -11.67 8.77
N LEU A 53 -0.75 -10.48 8.72
CA LEU A 53 0.21 -10.04 9.73
C LEU A 53 -0.40 -10.08 11.13
N LYS A 54 -1.60 -9.52 11.31
CA LYS A 54 -2.31 -9.58 12.60
C LYS A 54 -2.57 -11.01 13.10
N SER A 55 -2.77 -11.96 12.18
CA SER A 55 -3.01 -13.36 12.52
C SER A 55 -1.73 -14.16 12.76
N CYS A 56 -0.61 -13.76 12.14
CA CYS A 56 0.64 -14.51 12.16
C CYS A 56 1.69 -13.90 13.11
N GLU A 57 1.46 -12.68 13.63
CA GLU A 57 2.37 -11.96 14.52
C GLU A 57 2.83 -12.84 15.70
N SER A 58 1.92 -13.52 16.39
CA SER A 58 2.25 -14.40 17.51
C SER A 58 3.10 -15.62 17.12
N THR A 59 2.91 -16.14 15.90
CA THR A 59 3.71 -17.25 15.37
C THR A 59 5.10 -16.78 14.94
N LEU A 60 5.20 -15.58 14.37
CA LEU A 60 6.46 -14.96 13.99
C LEU A 60 7.31 -14.60 15.22
N ASP A 61 6.72 -14.04 16.26
CA ASP A 61 7.42 -13.70 17.52
C ASP A 61 8.00 -14.93 18.23
N SER A 62 7.29 -16.07 18.16
CA SER A 62 7.74 -17.33 18.74
C SER A 62 8.94 -17.97 18.03
N GLY A 63 9.18 -17.65 16.75
CA GLY A 63 10.34 -18.11 15.98
C GLY A 63 11.50 -17.10 15.91
N TRP A 64 11.21 -15.81 16.10
CA TRP A 64 12.20 -14.72 16.06
C TRP A 64 12.95 -14.55 17.40
N SER A 65 12.42 -15.12 18.48
CA SER A 65 13.05 -15.17 19.82
C SER A 65 14.30 -16.06 19.91
N ILE A 66 14.72 -16.70 18.81
CA ILE A 66 15.95 -17.47 18.69
C ILE A 66 17.04 -16.70 17.88
N TRP A 67 16.78 -15.46 17.46
CA TRP A 67 17.80 -14.62 16.81
C TRP A 67 18.72 -13.98 17.87
N PRO A 68 20.06 -14.10 17.75
CA PRO A 68 20.99 -13.78 18.83
C PRO A 68 21.39 -12.29 18.88
N PHE A 69 20.52 -11.36 18.47
CA PHE A 69 20.77 -9.92 18.50
C PHE A 69 19.55 -9.16 19.03
#